data_AF-A0A1J3E5T4-F1
#
_entry.id   AF-A0A1J3E5T4-F1
#
_cell.length_a   1.000
_cell.length_b   1.000
_cell.length_c   1.000
_cell.angle_alpha   90.00
_cell.angle_beta   90.00
_cell.angle_gamma   90.00
#
_symmetry.space_group_name_H-M   'P 1'
#
loop_
_entity.id
_entity.type
_entity.pdbx_description
1 polymer ?
#
loop_
_entity_poly.entity_id
_entity_poly.type
_entity_poly.pdbx_seq_one_letter_code
_entity_poly.pdbx_strand_id
1 'polypeptide(L)'
;QVATMSKVTGEVLREGITGVLGGAKEKQRKFTETVELQIGLKNYDPQKDKRFSGSVKLPYCPRPNMKVCVLGDHKHCEEAKAMGVDAMTVDDLKKLNKNKK
;
A
#
# COMPACT_ATOMS: atom_id res chain seq x y z
N GLN A 1 -7.74 -28.32 11.13
CA GLN A 1 -6.58 -27.57 10.62
C GLN A 1 -6.66 -27.59 9.11
N VAL A 2 -6.99 -26.46 8.45
CA VAL A 2 -7.09 -26.40 6.99
C VAL A 2 -5.76 -25.89 6.47
N ALA A 3 -4.97 -26.78 5.87
CA ALA A 3 -3.74 -26.40 5.20
C ALA A 3 -4.07 -25.40 4.07
N THR A 4 -3.60 -24.17 4.22
CA THR A 4 -3.74 -23.13 3.20
C THR A 4 -2.83 -23.48 2.04
N MET A 5 -3.30 -24.32 1.11
CA MET A 5 -2.55 -24.60 -0.11
C MET A 5 -2.52 -23.34 -0.97
N SER A 6 -1.33 -22.74 -1.06
CA SER A 6 -1.06 -21.69 -2.03
C SER A 6 -1.22 -22.28 -3.43
N LYS A 7 -2.11 -21.71 -4.25
CA LYS A 7 -2.35 -22.16 -5.65
C LYS A 7 -1.18 -21.87 -6.59
N VAL A 8 -0.16 -21.18 -6.09
CA VAL A 8 1.09 -20.88 -6.79
C VAL A 8 2.18 -21.72 -6.14
N THR A 9 2.93 -22.47 -6.94
CA THR A 9 4.06 -23.24 -6.44
C THR A 9 5.17 -22.28 -5.98
N GLY A 10 5.82 -22.61 -4.87
CA GLY A 10 6.88 -21.76 -4.32
C GLY A 10 8.06 -21.58 -5.27
N GLU A 11 8.26 -22.51 -6.20
CA GLU A 11 9.29 -22.47 -7.23
C GLU A 11 9.03 -21.37 -8.26
N VAL A 12 7.81 -21.32 -8.84
CA VAL A 12 7.39 -20.29 -9.79
C VAL A 12 7.50 -18.89 -9.18
N LEU A 13 7.18 -18.77 -7.88
CA LEU A 13 7.33 -17.50 -7.17
C LEU A 13 8.79 -17.06 -7.08
N ARG A 14 9.70 -17.98 -6.71
CA ARG A 14 11.14 -17.68 -6.57
C ARG A 14 11.78 -17.33 -7.90
N GLU A 15 11.39 -18.04 -8.97
CA GLU A 15 11.88 -17.78 -10.31
C GLU A 15 11.46 -16.38 -10.79
N GLY A 16 10.18 -16.02 -10.63
CA GLY A 16 9.67 -14.69 -10.97
C GLY A 16 10.39 -13.56 -10.22
N ILE A 17 10.61 -13.72 -8.91
CA ILE A 17 11.37 -12.75 -8.10
C ILE A 17 12.81 -12.61 -8.61
N THR A 18 13.46 -13.72 -8.94
CA THR A 18 14.83 -13.74 -9.44
C THR A 18 14.95 -13.04 -10.78
N GLY A 19 13.99 -13.25 -11.68
CA GLY A 19 13.93 -12.58 -12.98
C GLY A 19 13.78 -11.06 -12.86
N VAL A 20 12.86 -10.59 -12.00
CA VAL A 20 12.66 -9.15 -11.74
C VAL A 20 13.93 -8.52 -11.16
N LEU A 21 14.55 -9.19 -10.17
CA LEU A 21 15.78 -8.70 -9.56
C LEU A 21 16.96 -8.70 -10.54
N GLY A 22 17.03 -9.68 -11.44
CA GLY A 22 18.01 -9.74 -12.52
C GLY A 22 17.91 -8.55 -13.46
N GLY A 23 16.71 -8.26 -13.96
CA GLY A 23 16.47 -7.12 -14.86
C GLY A 23 16.79 -5.76 -14.22
N ALA A 24 16.49 -5.60 -12.93
CA ALA A 24 16.83 -4.40 -12.17
C ALA A 24 18.35 -4.20 -12.04
N LYS A 25 19.11 -5.28 -11.85
CA LYS A 25 20.58 -5.24 -11.74
C LYS A 25 21.27 -4.99 -13.08
N GLU A 26 20.76 -5.59 -14.15
CA GLU A 26 21.36 -5.46 -15.48
C GLU A 26 21.25 -4.02 -16.02
N LYS A 27 20.14 -3.35 -15.74
CA LYS A 27 19.90 -1.96 -16.18
C LYS A 27 19.60 -1.04 -14.99
N GLN A 28 20.62 -0.81 -14.16
CA GLN A 28 20.50 0.03 -12.98
C GLN A 28 20.01 1.45 -13.34
N ARG A 29 18.82 1.80 -12.86
CA ARG A 29 18.24 3.14 -13.04
C ARG A 29 18.69 4.05 -11.91
N LYS A 30 18.86 5.35 -12.18
CA LYS A 30 19.26 6.36 -11.18
C LYS A 30 18.12 6.83 -10.27
N PHE A 31 17.07 6.01 -10.11
CA PHE A 31 15.90 6.34 -9.30
C PHE A 31 15.34 5.07 -8.65
N THR A 32 14.57 5.22 -7.58
CA THR A 32 13.90 4.11 -6.89
C THR A 32 12.85 3.46 -7.79
N GLU A 33 13.07 2.21 -8.16
CA GLU A 33 12.16 1.46 -9.02
C GLU A 33 10.85 1.10 -8.28
N THR A 34 9.75 1.09 -9.01
CA THR A 34 8.44 0.67 -8.51
C THR A 34 8.09 -0.67 -9.14
N VAL A 35 7.69 -1.64 -8.33
CA VAL A 35 7.19 -2.95 -8.79
C VAL A 35 5.69 -2.95 -8.63
N GLU A 36 4.97 -3.22 -9.71
CA GLU A 36 3.52 -3.40 -9.69
C GLU A 36 3.17 -4.88 -9.68
N LEU A 37 2.23 -5.27 -8.82
CA LEU A 37 1.69 -6.62 -8.75
C LEU A 37 0.28 -6.61 -9.35
N GLN A 38 0.12 -7.28 -10.49
CA GLN A 38 -1.19 -7.50 -11.09
C GLN A 38 -1.70 -8.90 -10.75
N ILE A 39 -2.93 -8.98 -10.23
CA ILE A 39 -3.59 -10.24 -9.91
C ILE A 39 -4.74 -10.44 -10.90
N GLY A 40 -4.64 -11.48 -11.72
CA GLY A 40 -5.73 -11.91 -12.60
C GLY A 40 -6.59 -12.97 -11.92
N LEU A 41 -7.87 -12.69 -11.70
CA LEU A 41 -8.84 -13.68 -11.21
C LEU A 41 -9.59 -14.29 -12.39
N LYS A 42 -9.44 -15.60 -12.61
CA LYS A 42 -10.23 -16.33 -13.60
C LYS A 42 -11.61 -16.63 -13.03
N ASN A 43 -12.66 -16.51 -13.86
CA ASN A 43 -14.06 -16.80 -13.50
C ASN A 43 -14.59 -15.95 -12.34
N TYR A 44 -14.13 -14.71 -12.19
CA TYR A 44 -14.64 -13.77 -11.21
C TYR A 44 -15.44 -12.67 -11.92
N ASP A 45 -16.71 -12.52 -11.55
CA ASP A 45 -17.60 -11.47 -12.03
C ASP A 45 -17.78 -10.41 -10.93
N PRO A 46 -17.21 -9.20 -11.07
CA PRO A 46 -17.27 -8.17 -10.02
C PRO A 46 -18.68 -7.66 -9.72
N GLN A 47 -19.69 -7.98 -10.55
CA GLN A 47 -21.09 -7.62 -10.30
C GLN A 47 -21.86 -8.71 -9.54
N LYS A 48 -21.49 -9.98 -9.72
CA LYS A 48 -22.18 -11.13 -9.12
C LYS A 48 -21.47 -11.68 -7.89
N ASP A 49 -20.14 -11.63 -7.88
CA ASP A 49 -19.33 -12.21 -6.82
C ASP A 49 -18.97 -11.17 -5.76
N LYS A 50 -18.92 -11.63 -4.51
CA LYS A 50 -18.55 -10.78 -3.37
C LYS A 50 -17.13 -10.23 -3.57
N ARG A 51 -16.99 -8.92 -3.42
CA ARG A 51 -15.68 -8.25 -3.52
C ARG A 51 -14.74 -8.79 -2.44
N PHE A 52 -13.62 -9.36 -2.87
CA PHE A 52 -12.55 -9.74 -1.95
C PHE A 52 -11.85 -8.47 -1.47
N SER A 53 -11.97 -8.17 -0.19
CA SER A 53 -11.14 -7.18 0.48
C SER A 53 -10.20 -7.89 1.44
N GLY A 54 -8.90 -7.83 1.16
CA GLY A 54 -7.85 -8.29 2.05
C GLY A 54 -6.87 -7.15 2.27
N SER A 55 -6.58 -6.83 3.53
CA SER A 55 -5.50 -5.91 3.86
C SER A 55 -4.26 -6.73 4.19
N VAL A 56 -3.16 -6.47 3.48
CA VAL A 56 -1.86 -7.14 3.72
C VAL A 56 -0.88 -6.07 4.17
N LYS A 57 -0.33 -6.25 5.38
CA LYS A 57 0.74 -5.39 5.88
C LYS A 57 2.07 -5.89 5.33
N LEU A 58 2.68 -5.10 4.46
CA LEU A 58 4.02 -5.40 3.95
C LEU A 58 5.07 -5.09 5.04
N PRO A 59 6.13 -5.92 5.16
CA PRO A 59 7.17 -5.72 6.17
C PRO A 59 8.06 -4.50 5.88
N TYR A 60 8.16 -4.09 4.61
CA TYR A 60 8.99 -2.97 4.18
C TYR A 60 8.12 -1.77 3.76
N CYS A 61 8.50 -0.56 4.18
CA CYS A 61 7.80 0.66 3.79
C CYS A 61 8.11 1.01 2.32
N PRO A 62 7.15 0.94 1.39
CA PRO A 62 7.41 1.12 -0.03
C PRO A 62 7.75 2.57 -0.41
N ARG A 63 7.35 3.56 0.40
CA ARG A 63 7.68 4.97 0.20
C ARG A 63 8.07 5.63 1.52
N PRO A 64 9.36 5.65 1.90
CA PRO A 64 9.81 6.19 3.18
C PRO A 64 9.51 7.68 3.36
N ASN A 65 9.40 8.45 2.27
CA ASN A 65 9.14 9.89 2.30
C ASN A 65 7.67 10.26 2.11
N MET A 66 6.72 9.33 2.26
CA MET A 66 5.30 9.65 2.21
C MET A 66 4.88 10.35 3.49
N LYS A 67 4.50 11.63 3.38
CA LYS A 67 3.97 12.39 4.51
C LYS A 67 2.49 12.05 4.68
N VAL A 68 2.12 11.59 5.87
CA VAL A 68 0.74 11.28 6.25
C VAL A 68 0.32 12.28 7.31
N CYS A 69 -0.85 12.89 7.15
CA CYS A 69 -1.45 13.80 8.12
C CYS A 69 -2.79 13.22 8.59
N VAL A 70 -3.00 13.18 9.91
CA VAL A 70 -4.24 12.71 10.53
C VAL A 70 -5.21 13.88 10.65
N LEU A 71 -6.40 13.71 10.07
CA LEU A 71 -7.49 14.68 10.18
C LEU A 71 -8.53 14.10 11.13
N GLY A 72 -8.80 14.78 12.25
CA GLY A 72 -9.77 14.26 13.22
C GLY A 72 -10.05 15.20 14.38
N ASP A 73 -10.83 14.68 15.33
CA ASP A 73 -11.17 15.39 16.57
C ASP A 73 -9.99 15.47 17.54
N HIS A 74 -10.13 16.25 18.61
CA HIS A 74 -9.07 16.53 19.58
C HIS A 74 -8.33 15.27 20.07
N LYS A 75 -9.07 14.19 20.37
CA LYS A 75 -8.50 12.92 20.84
C LYS A 75 -7.55 12.28 19.83
N HIS A 76 -7.97 12.20 18.57
CA HIS A 76 -7.15 11.62 17.50
C HIS A 76 -5.94 12.50 17.17
N CYS A 77 -6.09 13.83 17.29
CA CYS A 77 -4.97 14.76 17.12
C CYS A 77 -3.93 14.64 18.24
N GLU A 78 -4.34 14.39 19.49
CA GLU A 78 -3.41 14.14 20.60
C GLU A 78 -2.66 12.82 20.44
N GLU A 79 -3.36 11.74 20.07
CA GLU A 79 -2.74 10.44 19.78
C GLU A 79 -1.73 10.54 18.62
N ALA A 80 -2.10 11.23 17.54
CA ALA A 80 -1.22 11.44 16.40
C ALA A 80 0.02 12.26 16.76
N LYS A 81 -0.15 13.35 17.52
CA LYS A 81 0.98 14.16 18.04
C LYS A 81 1.89 13.35 18.96
N ALA A 82 1.33 12.51 19.82
CA ALA A 82 2.10 11.61 20.69
C ALA A 82 2.91 10.58 19.88
N MET A 83 2.40 10.14 18.73
CA MET A 83 3.10 9.28 17.77
C MET A 83 4.04 10.04 16.82
N GLY A 84 4.14 11.37 16.92
CA GLY A 84 4.96 12.20 16.04
C GLY A 84 4.45 12.32 14.60
N VAL A 85 3.15 12.07 14.38
CA VAL A 85 2.48 12.19 13.09
C VAL A 85 1.76 13.54 13.02
N ASP A 86 1.91 14.24 11.89
CA ASP A 86 1.22 15.51 11.67
C ASP A 86 -0.29 15.34 11.81
N ALA A 87 -0.96 16.25 12.52
CA ALA A 87 -2.40 16.22 12.70
C ALA A 87 -3.02 17.60 12.55
N MET A 88 -4.16 17.68 11.86
CA MET A 88 -4.93 18.90 11.68
C MET A 88 -6.36 18.72 12.20
N THR A 89 -6.86 19.77 12.83
CA THR A 89 -8.22 19.80 13.37
C THR A 89 -9.24 20.16 12.28
N VAL A 90 -10.52 19.91 12.55
CA VAL A 90 -11.62 20.29 11.65
C VAL A 90 -11.63 21.79 11.35
N ASP A 91 -11.21 22.63 12.29
CA ASP A 91 -11.13 24.08 12.11
C ASP A 91 -9.97 24.50 11.20
N ASP A 92 -8.87 23.74 11.19
CA ASP A 92 -7.76 23.94 10.24
C ASP A 92 -8.11 23.42 8.84
N LEU A 93 -8.91 22.35 8.76
CA LEU A 93 -9.40 21.81 7.50
C LEU A 93 -10.35 22.78 6.78
N LYS A 94 -11.18 23.52 7.53
CA LYS A 94 -12.04 24.58 6.97
C LYS A 94 -11.23 25.75 6.37
N LYS A 95 -10.02 26.00 6.86
CA LYS A 95 -9.12 27.02 6.30
C LYS A 95 -8.49 26.56 4.99
N LEU A 96 -8.18 25.26 4.87
CA LEU A 96 -7.62 24.64 3.66
C LEU A 96 -8.62 24.58 2.48
N ASN A 97 -9.90 24.34 2.75
CA ASN A 97 -10.96 24.27 1.71
C ASN A 97 -11.22 25.59 0.98
N LYS A 98 -10.62 26.71 1.42
CA LYS A 98 -10.77 28.01 0.75
C LYS A 98 -9.83 28.21 -0.44
N ASN A 99 -8.86 27.31 -0.67
CA ASN A 99 -8.07 27.33 -1.89
C ASN A 99 -8.77 26.53 -3.01
N LYS A 100 -9.72 27.19 -3.67
CA LYS A 100 -10.14 26.80 -5.02
C LYS A 100 -9.00 27.13 -6.00
N LYS A 101 -8.19 26.13 -6.33
CA LYS A 101 -7.49 26.06 -7.61
C LYS A 101 -8.04 24.89 -8.39
#